data_AF-D1JHA0-F1
#
_entry.id   AF-D1JHA0-F1
#
_cell.length_a   1.000
_cell.length_b   1.000
_cell.length_c   1.000
_cell.angle_alpha   90.00
_cell.angle_beta   90.00
_cell.angle_gamma   90.00
#
_symmetry.space_group_name_H-M   'P 1'
#
loop_
_entity.id
_entity.type
_entity.pdbx_description
1 polymer ?
#
loop_
_entity_poly.entity_id
_entity_poly.type
_entity_poly.pdbx_seq_one_letter_code
_entity_poly.pdbx_strand_id
1 'polypeptide(L)' 'MKQKRAFLDVAVSICPYCGAPYADASWYVIELSCDVECGSCGMIWNLKASEVDRILLEFPLDENGKVIKVKKKKRIE' A
#
# COMPACT_ATOMS: atom_id res chain seq x y z
N MET A 1 19.39 0.87 -23.33
CA MET A 1 18.85 -0.14 -22.39
C MET A 1 17.46 0.29 -21.92
N LYS A 2 16.48 -0.62 -21.80
CA LYS A 2 15.18 -0.25 -21.19
C LYS A 2 15.40 0.10 -19.72
N GLN A 3 14.86 1.24 -19.28
CA GLN A 3 14.89 1.67 -17.88
C GLN A 3 14.22 0.61 -16.98
N LYS A 4 14.93 0.14 -15.94
CA LYS A 4 14.39 -0.82 -14.96
C LYS A 4 13.31 -0.17 -14.10
N ARG A 5 12.34 -0.97 -13.68
CA ARG A 5 11.22 -0.55 -12.84
C ARG A 5 10.94 -1.60 -11.77
N ALA A 6 10.72 -1.15 -10.54
CA ALA A 6 10.13 -1.96 -9.49
C ALA A 6 8.68 -1.52 -9.25
N PHE A 7 7.89 -2.39 -8.61
CA PHE A 7 6.47 -2.13 -8.35
C PHE A 7 6.11 -2.52 -6.92
N LEU A 8 5.23 -1.74 -6.30
CA LEU A 8 4.60 -2.07 -5.02
C LEU A 8 3.10 -1.86 -5.14
N ASP A 9 2.36 -2.91 -4.79
CA ASP A 9 0.91 -2.90 -4.70
C ASP A 9 0.51 -2.53 -3.27
N VAL A 10 -0.20 -1.42 -3.13
CA VAL A 10 -0.51 -0.78 -1.84
C VAL A 10 -2.01 -0.75 -1.67
N ALA A 11 -2.50 -1.28 -0.56
CA ALA A 11 -3.86 -1.07 -0.10
C ALA A 11 -3.87 0.09 0.90
N VAL A 12 -4.84 0.98 0.76
CA VAL A 12 -5.10 2.09 1.66
C VAL A 12 -6.35 1.74 2.45
N SER A 13 -6.27 1.84 3.76
CA SER A 13 -7.39 1.59 4.66
C SER A 13 -7.57 2.76 5.62
N ILE A 14 -8.77 2.91 6.16
CA ILE A 14 -9.06 3.93 7.18
C ILE A 14 -9.48 3.23 8.46
N CYS A 15 -8.85 3.59 9.59
CA CYS A 15 -9.26 3.06 10.89
C CYS A 15 -10.74 3.37 11.12
N PRO A 16 -11.59 2.36 11.32
CA PRO A 16 -13.04 2.55 11.40
C PRO A 16 -13.47 3.28 12.68
N TYR A 17 -12.57 3.39 13.67
CA TYR A 17 -12.88 3.99 14.98
C TYR A 17 -12.50 5.47 15.09
N CYS A 18 -11.40 5.88 14.48
CA CYS A 18 -10.88 7.25 14.62
C CYS A 18 -10.53 7.94 13.30
N GLY A 19 -10.64 7.24 12.16
CA GLY A 19 -10.36 7.82 10.84
C GLY A 19 -8.88 7.90 10.46
N ALA A 20 -7.96 7.37 11.28
CA ALA A 20 -6.53 7.36 10.95
C ALA A 20 -6.26 6.56 9.66
N PRO A 21 -5.52 7.11 8.68
CA PRO A 21 -5.23 6.43 7.42
C PRO A 21 -4.04 5.48 7.52
N TYR A 22 -4.13 4.36 6.81
CA TYR A 22 -3.11 3.32 6.71
C TYR A 22 -2.80 3.04 5.24
N ALA A 23 -1.54 2.70 4.96
CA ALA A 23 -1.10 2.29 3.64
C ALA A 23 -0.10 1.15 3.79
N ASP A 24 -0.51 -0.05 3.38
CA ASP A 24 0.25 -1.28 3.56
C ASP A 24 0.35 -2.06 2.26
N ALA A 25 1.32 -2.98 2.18
CA ALA A 25 1.43 -3.87 1.03
C ALA A 25 0.11 -4.65 0.87
N SER A 26 -0.51 -4.59 -0.30
CA SER A 26 -1.88 -5.07 -0.45
C SER A 26 -2.03 -6.56 -0.16
N TRP A 27 -0.97 -7.36 -0.35
CA TRP A 27 -1.01 -8.79 -0.04
C TRP A 27 -1.13 -9.03 1.49
N TYR A 28 -0.55 -8.16 2.30
CA TYR A 28 -0.70 -8.17 3.75
C TYR A 28 -2.13 -7.82 4.18
N VAL A 29 -2.72 -6.83 3.51
CA VAL A 29 -4.09 -6.38 3.78
C VAL A 29 -5.15 -7.34 3.26
N ILE A 30 -5.06 -7.76 2.00
CA ILE A 30 -6.14 -8.40 1.26
C ILE A 30 -6.04 -9.93 1.31
N GLU A 31 -4.84 -10.47 1.11
CA GLU A 31 -4.63 -11.93 1.04
C GLU A 31 -4.51 -12.51 2.44
N LEU A 32 -3.62 -11.96 3.27
CA LEU A 32 -3.49 -12.42 4.65
C LEU A 32 -4.65 -11.97 5.55
N SER A 33 -5.36 -10.90 5.17
CA SER A 33 -6.46 -10.34 5.96
C SER A 33 -6.05 -10.13 7.42
N CYS A 34 -4.87 -9.54 7.65
CA CYS A 34 -4.35 -9.35 8.99
C CYS A 34 -5.15 -8.32 9.80
N ASP A 35 -5.23 -8.55 11.10
CA ASP A 35 -5.64 -7.54 12.05
C ASP A 35 -4.45 -6.62 12.38
N VAL A 36 -4.74 -5.35 12.66
CA VAL A 36 -3.76 -4.33 13.04
C VAL A 36 -4.24 -3.56 14.25
N GLU A 37 -3.31 -3.10 15.08
CA GLU A 37 -3.58 -2.17 16.17
C GLU A 37 -3.40 -0.71 15.71
N CYS A 38 -4.32 0.16 16.11
CA CYS A 38 -4.28 1.56 15.71
C CYS A 38 -3.20 2.28 16.50
N GLY A 39 -2.14 2.73 15.85
CA GLY A 39 -1.14 3.59 16.48
C GLY A 39 -1.70 4.93 16.99
N SER A 40 -2.91 5.33 16.56
CA SER A 40 -3.56 6.56 17.02
C SER A 40 -4.56 6.37 18.16
N CYS A 41 -5.35 5.28 18.19
CA CYS A 41 -6.39 5.08 19.21
C CYS A 41 -6.33 3.73 19.95
N GLY A 42 -5.36 2.88 19.64
CA GLY A 42 -5.15 1.56 20.27
C GLY A 42 -6.17 0.48 19.90
N MET A 43 -7.20 0.79 19.12
CA MET A 43 -8.21 -0.20 18.71
C MET A 43 -7.64 -1.16 17.66
N ILE A 44 -8.09 -2.42 17.70
CA ILE A 44 -7.69 -3.46 16.75
C ILE A 44 -8.82 -3.70 15.74
N TRP A 45 -8.48 -3.85 14.46
CA TRP A 45 -9.43 -4.20 13.40
C TRP A 45 -8.76 -4.93 12.24
N ASN A 46 -9.59 -5.55 11.41
CA ASN A 46 -9.17 -6.18 10.17
C ASN A 46 -8.97 -5.17 9.05
N LEU A 47 -7.75 -5.07 8.51
CA LEU A 47 -7.41 -4.07 7.48
C LEU A 47 -8.27 -4.20 6.22
N LYS A 48 -8.60 -5.43 5.80
CA LYS A 48 -9.39 -5.73 4.59
C LYS A 48 -10.80 -5.16 4.66
N ALA A 49 -11.44 -5.22 5.82
CA ALA A 49 -12.81 -4.73 6.01
C ALA A 49 -12.92 -3.20 5.91
N SER A 50 -11.79 -2.50 5.90
CA SER A 50 -11.70 -1.03 5.93
C SER A 50 -10.88 -0.44 4.79
N GLU A 51 -10.61 -1.24 3.74
CA GLU A 51 -9.95 -0.79 2.52
C GLU A 51 -10.79 0.28 1.80
N VAL A 52 -10.12 1.35 1.34
CA VAL A 52 -10.76 2.47 0.63
C VAL A 52 -10.13 2.79 -0.73
N ASP A 53 -8.86 2.40 -0.96
CA ASP A 53 -8.20 2.52 -2.26
C ASP A 53 -7.14 1.41 -2.38
N ARG A 54 -6.81 1.01 -3.61
CA ARG A 54 -5.70 0.12 -3.91
C ARG A 54 -4.97 0.61 -5.14
N ILE A 55 -3.68 0.86 -4.99
CA ILE A 55 -2.88 1.53 -6.01
C ILE A 55 -1.61 0.75 -6.30
N LEU A 56 -1.14 0.85 -7.54
CA LEU A 56 0.16 0.33 -7.91
C LEU A 56 1.17 1.49 -7.97
N LEU A 57 2.21 1.43 -7.16
CA LEU A 57 3.35 2.33 -7.25
C LEU A 57 4.38 1.77 -8.21
N GLU A 58 4.80 2.57 -9.17
CA GLU A 58 5.94 2.28 -10.05
C GLU A 58 7.16 3.09 -9.59
N PHE A 59 8.29 2.40 -9.47
CA PHE A 59 9.58 2.95 -9.10
C PHE A 59 10.56 2.80 -10.27
N PRO A 60 10.68 3.80 -11.18
CA PRO A 60 11.77 3.83 -12.13
C PRO A 60 13.12 3.88 -11.40
N LEU A 61 14.07 3.11 -11.89
CA LEU A 61 15.41 2.98 -11.30
C LEU A 61 16.48 3.56 -12.23
N ASP A 62 17.58 4.04 -11.65
CA ASP A 62 18.81 4.34 -12.37
C ASP A 62 19.58 3.06 -12.76
N GLU A 63 20.74 3.24 -13.38
CA GLU A 63 21.62 2.13 -13.77
C GLU A 63 22.19 1.32 -12.60
N ASN A 64 22.26 1.92 -11.41
CA ASN A 64 22.72 1.29 -10.17
C ASN A 64 21.58 0.62 -9.38
N GLY A 65 20.34 0.69 -9.88
CA GLY A 65 19.16 0.14 -9.20
C GLY A 65 18.58 1.03 -8.11
N LYS A 66 19.00 2.29 -8.00
CA LYS A 66 18.43 3.25 -7.05
C LYS A 66 17.16 3.88 -7.62
N VAL A 67 16.18 4.11 -6.75
CA VAL A 67 14.91 4.76 -7.10
C VAL A 67 15.18 6.23 -7.46
N ILE A 68 14.72 6.65 -8.64
CA ILE A 68 14.83 8.05 -9.08
C ILE A 68 13.49 8.78 -9.03
N LYS A 69 12.37 8.05 -9.03
CA LYS A 69 11.02 8.61 -8.99
C LYS A 69 10.03 7.57 -8.44
N VAL A 70 8.90 8.06 -7.95
CA VAL A 70 7.72 7.24 -7.64
C VAL A 70 6.54 7.75 -8.47
N LYS A 71 5.76 6.84 -9.05
CA LYS A 71 4.57 7.17 -9.85
C LYS A 71 3.38 6.33 -9.38
N LYS A 72 2.24 6.96 -9.11
CA LYS A 72 0.96 6.24 -8.97
C LYS A 72 0.51 5.77 -10.34
N LYS A 73 0.15 4.50 -10.44
CA LYS A 73 -0.59 3.93 -11.57
C LYS A 73 -1.92 3.40 -11.08
N LYS A 74 -2.93 3.47 -11.95
CA LYS A 74 -4.13 2.66 -11.77
C LYS A 74 -3.73 1.19 -11.91
N ARG A 75 -4.20 0.36 -11.00
CA ARG A 75 -4.12 -1.09 -11.15
C ARG A 75 -4.94 -1.48 -12.38
N ILE A 76 -4.37 -2.26 -13.28
CA ILE A 76 -5.13 -2.94 -14.32
C ILE A 76 -5.54 -4.26 -13.67
N GLU A 77 -6.84 -4.47 -13.51
CA GLU A 77 -7.42 -5.72 -13.00
C GLU A 77 -7.23 -6.87 -14.00
#